data_AF-A0A1F6QWJ5-F1
#
_entry.id   AF-A0A1F6QWJ5-F1
#
_cell.length_a   1.000
_cell.length_b   1.000
_cell.length_c   1.000
_cell.angle_alpha   90.00
_cell.angle_beta   90.00
_cell.angle_gamma   90.00
#
_symmetry.space_group_name_H-M   'P 1'
#
loop_
_entity.id
_entity.type
_entity.pdbx_description
1 polymer ?
#
loop_
_entity_poly.entity_id
_entity_poly.type
_entity_poly.pdbx_seq_one_letter_code
_entity_poly.pdbx_strand_id
1 'polypeptide(L)'
;MTFKQFLKPDWRKIVIFVIFLIVSLFFAFYTDISDNISDIFSPLLFVLIFPWYLFLGLISFISLSSVYLFFISFIPVIIYQYLLSCLIVWIYDKLRKRK
;
A
#
# COMPACT_ATOMS: atom_id res chain seq x y z
N MET A 1 8.91 22.48 -1.51
CA MET A 1 8.86 21.48 -2.60
C MET A 1 7.52 21.63 -3.28
N THR A 2 7.50 21.80 -4.60
CA THR A 2 6.27 21.77 -5.38
C THR A 2 5.73 20.34 -5.47
N PHE A 3 4.40 20.16 -5.58
CA PHE A 3 3.76 18.83 -5.63
C PHE A 3 4.34 17.92 -6.73
N LYS A 4 4.77 18.50 -7.85
CA LYS A 4 5.47 17.80 -8.94
C LYS A 4 6.81 17.17 -8.51
N GLN A 5 7.57 17.82 -7.63
CA GLN A 5 8.83 17.27 -7.11
C GLN A 5 8.60 16.14 -6.12
N PHE A 6 7.49 16.19 -5.37
CA PHE A 6 7.12 15.13 -4.43
C PHE A 6 6.83 13.82 -5.16
N LEU A 7 6.05 13.89 -6.25
CA LEU A 7 5.67 12.74 -7.07
C LEU A 7 6.78 12.21 -7.98
N LYS A 8 7.90 12.93 -8.12
CA LYS A 8 8.99 12.49 -9.00
C LYS A 8 9.54 11.15 -8.48
N PRO A 9 9.64 10.12 -9.33
CA PRO A 9 10.18 8.83 -8.93
C PRO A 9 11.68 9.00 -8.63
N ASP A 10 12.07 8.70 -7.40
CA ASP A 10 13.45 8.60 -6.96
C ASP A 10 13.74 7.13 -6.63
N TRP A 11 14.97 6.66 -6.88
CA TRP A 11 15.36 5.28 -6.57
C TRP A 11 15.04 4.87 -5.13
N ARG A 12 15.18 5.78 -4.16
CA ARG A 12 14.80 5.53 -2.75
C ARG A 12 13.30 5.26 -2.57
N LYS A 13 12.45 6.02 -3.25
CA LYS A 13 10.99 5.86 -3.22
C LYS A 13 10.59 4.54 -3.87
N ILE A 14 11.24 4.17 -4.98
CA ILE A 14 10.99 2.90 -5.68
C ILE A 14 11.36 1.72 -4.80
N VAL A 15 12.53 1.73 -4.14
CA VAL A 15 12.95 0.64 -3.25
C VAL A 15 11.95 0.45 -2.10
N ILE A 16 11.54 1.54 -1.44
CA ILE A 16 10.56 1.47 -0.35
C ILE A 16 9.19 0.97 -0.86
N PHE A 17 8.78 1.43 -2.03
CA PHE A 17 7.56 0.97 -2.68
C PHE A 17 7.58 -0.54 -2.94
N VAL A 18 8.67 -1.07 -3.51
CA VAL A 18 8.83 -2.51 -3.78
C VAL A 18 8.82 -3.31 -2.48
N ILE A 19 9.54 -2.85 -1.44
CA ILE A 19 9.53 -3.51 -0.12
C ILE A 19 8.10 -3.55 0.43
N PHE A 20 7.39 -2.43 0.41
CA PHE A 20 6.01 -2.41 0.88
C PHE A 20 5.09 -3.30 0.07
N LEU A 21 5.28 -3.37 -1.24
CA LEU A 21 4.47 -4.22 -2.11
C LEU A 21 4.68 -5.70 -1.77
N ILE A 22 5.94 -6.13 -1.59
CA ILE A 22 6.26 -7.51 -1.19
C ILE A 22 5.67 -7.82 0.18
N VAL A 23 5.87 -6.92 1.16
CA VAL A 23 5.36 -7.10 2.53
C VAL A 23 3.84 -7.13 2.53
N SER A 24 3.17 -6.22 1.83
CA SER A 24 1.72 -6.14 1.79
C SER A 24 1.10 -7.35 1.08
N LEU A 25 1.72 -7.87 0.01
CA LEU A 25 1.31 -9.12 -0.62
C LEU A 25 1.48 -10.31 0.32
N PHE A 26 2.65 -10.44 0.97
CA PHE A 26 2.91 -11.53 1.92
C PHE A 26 1.85 -11.58 3.02
N PHE A 27 1.53 -10.42 3.62
CA PHE A 27 0.49 -10.35 4.64
C PHE A 27 -0.92 -10.59 4.09
N ALA A 28 -1.25 -10.08 2.90
CA ALA A 28 -2.57 -10.31 2.29
C ALA A 28 -2.85 -11.81 2.08
N PHE A 29 -1.86 -12.58 1.61
CA PHE A 29 -1.99 -14.04 1.48
C PHE A 29 -2.10 -14.74 2.85
N TYR A 30 -1.42 -14.23 3.87
CA TYR A 30 -1.45 -14.83 5.20
C TYR A 30 -2.78 -14.56 5.94
N THR A 31 -3.37 -13.39 5.74
CA THR A 31 -4.66 -13.02 6.36
C THR A 31 -5.84 -13.82 5.83
N ASP A 32 -5.82 -14.20 4.56
CA ASP A 32 -6.91 -15.00 3.93
C ASP A 32 -6.95 -16.44 4.47
N ILE A 33 -5.83 -16.92 5.04
CA ILE A 33 -5.71 -18.29 5.58
C ILE A 33 -6.20 -18.35 7.04
N SER A 34 -6.42 -17.23 7.70
CA SER A 34 -6.61 -17.20 9.15
C SER A 34 -7.61 -16.12 9.58
N ASP A 35 -8.86 -16.56 9.81
CA ASP A 35 -10.01 -15.73 10.21
C ASP A 35 -9.84 -14.95 11.53
N ASN A 36 -8.75 -15.14 12.28
CA ASN A 36 -8.55 -14.61 13.64
C ASN A 36 -7.39 -13.58 13.79
N ILE A 37 -6.79 -13.05 12.72
CA ILE A 37 -5.58 -12.17 12.86
C ILE A 37 -5.94 -10.68 13.06
N SER A 38 -7.21 -10.28 13.00
CA SER A 38 -7.60 -8.86 13.13
C SER A 38 -7.11 -8.21 14.44
N ASP A 39 -6.88 -8.99 15.49
CA ASP A 39 -6.53 -8.48 16.82
C ASP A 39 -5.02 -8.34 17.08
N ILE A 40 -4.16 -8.85 16.17
CA ILE A 40 -2.70 -8.91 16.39
C ILE A 40 -1.96 -7.80 15.60
N PHE A 41 -2.61 -7.15 14.64
CA PHE A 41 -1.90 -6.20 13.78
C PHE A 41 -1.57 -4.89 14.47
N SER A 42 -0.29 -4.54 14.45
CA SER A 42 0.15 -3.19 14.81
C SER A 42 -0.54 -2.16 13.89
N PRO A 43 -0.84 -0.94 14.38
CA PRO A 43 -1.50 0.09 13.58
C PRO A 43 -0.73 0.44 12.30
N LEU A 44 0.59 0.21 12.28
CA LEU A 44 1.43 0.43 11.11
C LEU A 44 1.22 -0.65 10.03
N LEU A 45 1.04 -1.91 10.43
CA LEU A 45 0.69 -3.00 9.53
C LEU A 45 -0.73 -2.82 8.99
N PHE A 46 -1.66 -2.36 9.82
CA PHE A 46 -3.02 -2.05 9.37
C PHE A 46 -3.01 -1.03 8.23
N VAL A 47 -2.28 0.08 8.37
CA VAL A 47 -2.16 1.10 7.31
C VAL A 47 -1.57 0.53 6.01
N LEU A 48 -0.66 -0.44 6.11
CA LEU A 48 -0.04 -1.09 4.95
C LEU A 48 -1.01 -2.03 4.21
N ILE A 49 -1.81 -2.78 4.96
CA ILE A 49 -2.65 -3.88 4.46
C ILE A 49 -4.08 -3.38 4.13
N PHE A 50 -4.52 -2.27 4.74
CA PHE A 50 -5.85 -1.70 4.57
C PHE A 50 -6.31 -1.54 3.11
N PRO A 51 -5.48 -1.08 2.17
CA PRO A 51 -5.86 -1.02 0.75
C PRO A 51 -6.16 -2.39 0.15
N TRP A 52 -5.41 -3.43 0.54
CA TRP A 52 -5.66 -4.79 0.11
C TRP A 52 -6.92 -5.38 0.71
N TYR A 53 -7.21 -5.07 1.97
CA TYR A 53 -8.44 -5.51 2.62
C TYR A 53 -9.68 -4.91 1.94
N LEU A 54 -9.63 -3.61 1.61
CA LEU A 54 -10.67 -2.96 0.82
C LEU A 54 -10.81 -3.58 -0.58
N PHE A 55 -9.69 -3.89 -1.23
CA PHE A 55 -9.66 -4.53 -2.55
C PHE A 55 -10.28 -5.93 -2.52
N LEU A 56 -9.89 -6.78 -1.57
CA LEU A 56 -10.44 -8.13 -1.38
C LEU A 56 -11.93 -8.08 -1.05
N GLY A 57 -12.34 -7.15 -0.17
CA GLY A 57 -13.75 -6.88 0.12
C GLY A 57 -14.52 -6.53 -1.15
N LEU A 58 -14.04 -5.57 -1.94
CA LEU A 58 -14.67 -5.18 -3.22
C LEU A 58 -14.73 -6.35 -4.22
N ILE A 59 -13.69 -7.17 -4.32
CA ILE A 59 -13.69 -8.37 -5.16
C ILE A 59 -14.74 -9.37 -4.68
N SER A 60 -14.89 -9.58 -3.37
CA SER A 60 -15.88 -10.54 -2.86
C SER A 60 -17.33 -10.17 -3.19
N PHE A 61 -17.62 -8.86 -3.37
CA PHE A 61 -18.92 -8.37 -3.81
C PHE A 61 -19.12 -8.37 -5.33
N ILE A 62 -18.02 -8.41 -6.09
CA ILE A 62 -18.04 -8.30 -7.55
C ILE A 62 -17.74 -9.68 -8.14
N SER A 63 -18.68 -10.22 -8.91
CA SER A 63 -18.44 -11.42 -9.71
C SER A 63 -17.08 -11.35 -10.43
N LEU A 64 -16.21 -12.34 -10.19
CA LEU A 64 -14.89 -12.52 -10.83
C LEU A 64 -14.95 -12.47 -12.37
N SER A 65 -16.14 -12.55 -12.96
CA SER A 65 -16.38 -12.47 -14.41
C SER A 65 -16.00 -11.11 -15.03
N SER A 66 -15.90 -10.03 -14.25
CA SER A 66 -15.53 -8.71 -14.79
C SER A 66 -14.08 -8.35 -14.51
N VAL A 67 -13.17 -8.85 -15.37
CA VAL A 67 -11.74 -8.49 -15.40
C VAL A 67 -11.53 -6.97 -15.33
N TYR A 68 -12.43 -6.19 -15.92
CA TYR A 68 -12.41 -4.72 -15.90
C TYR A 68 -12.51 -4.13 -14.48
N LEU A 69 -13.39 -4.65 -13.63
CA LEU A 69 -13.57 -4.15 -12.26
C LEU A 69 -12.38 -4.53 -11.37
N PHE A 70 -11.72 -5.66 -11.65
CA PHE A 70 -10.48 -6.04 -10.98
C PHE A 70 -9.37 -5.00 -11.21
N PHE A 71 -9.15 -4.58 -12.47
CA PHE A 71 -8.14 -3.57 -12.78
C PHE A 71 -8.47 -2.20 -12.18
N ILE A 72 -9.75 -1.79 -12.20
CA ILE A 72 -10.18 -0.54 -11.58
C ILE A 72 -9.89 -0.52 -10.08
N SER A 73 -10.15 -1.62 -9.38
CA SER A 73 -9.90 -1.72 -7.95
C SER A 73 -8.41 -1.84 -7.59
N PHE A 74 -7.57 -2.31 -8.51
CA PHE A 74 -6.13 -2.49 -8.30
C PHE A 74 -5.33 -1.18 -8.42
N ILE A 75 -5.72 -0.31 -9.36
CA ILE A 75 -5.11 1.02 -9.57
C ILE A 75 -5.02 1.87 -8.28
N PRO A 76 -6.10 2.07 -7.49
CA PRO A 76 -6.04 2.88 -6.29
C PRO A 76 -5.13 2.28 -5.21
N VAL A 77 -5.00 0.94 -5.14
CA VAL A 77 -4.08 0.27 -4.21
C VAL A 77 -2.63 0.62 -4.55
N ILE A 78 -2.25 0.51 -5.82
CA ILE A 78 -0.89 0.88 -6.27
C ILE A 78 -0.61 2.36 -6.01
N ILE A 79 -1.56 3.24 -6.37
CA ILE A 79 -1.40 4.69 -6.18
C ILE A 79 -1.22 5.01 -4.70
N TYR A 80 -2.04 4.44 -3.83
CA TYR A 80 -1.94 4.62 -2.39
C TYR A 80 -0.56 4.20 -1.86
N GLN A 81 -0.10 3.02 -2.25
CA GLN A 81 1.17 2.47 -1.78
C GLN A 81 2.38 3.28 -2.28
N TYR A 82 2.29 3.83 -3.50
CA TYR A 82 3.28 4.76 -4.03
C TYR A 82 3.31 6.09 -3.26
N LEU A 83 2.13 6.67 -2.98
CA LEU A 83 2.03 7.91 -2.21
C LEU A 83 2.56 7.75 -0.79
N LEU A 84 2.28 6.60 -0.16
CA LEU A 84 2.81 6.26 1.16
C LEU A 84 4.34 6.18 1.15
N SER A 85 4.91 5.56 0.12
CA SER A 85 6.37 5.51 -0.07
C SER A 85 6.98 6.90 -0.25
N CYS A 86 6.33 7.78 -1.03
CA CYS A 86 6.75 9.17 -1.19
C CYS A 86 6.69 9.94 0.15
N LEU A 87 5.63 9.72 0.93
CA LEU A 87 5.42 10.36 2.22
C LEU A 87 6.49 9.96 3.23
N ILE A 88 6.88 8.69 3.30
CA ILE A 88 7.93 8.22 4.19
C ILE A 88 9.29 8.82 3.84
N VAL A 89 9.67 8.82 2.55
CA VAL A 89 10.92 9.46 2.12
C VAL A 89 10.91 10.95 2.46
N TRP A 90 9.78 11.63 2.27
CA TRP A 90 9.67 13.04 2.61
C TRP A 90 9.78 13.31 4.11
N ILE A 91 9.14 12.50 4.96
CA ILE A 91 9.29 12.59 6.42
C ILE A 91 10.74 12.36 6.80
N TYR A 92 11.37 11.32 6.24
CA TYR A 92 12.78 11.00 6.51
C TYR A 92 13.71 12.15 6.15
N ASP A 93 13.58 12.72 4.96
CA ASP A 93 14.40 13.85 4.52
C ASP A 93 14.14 15.11 5.37
N LYS A 94 12.90 15.32 5.82
CA LYS A 94 12.54 16.46 6.68
C LYS A 94 13.10 16.31 8.09
N LEU A 95 13.10 15.11 8.65
CA LEU A 95 13.72 14.82 9.95
C LEU A 95 15.24 14.91 9.87
N ARG A 96 15.85 14.40 8.80
CA ARG A 96 17.30 14.47 8.60
C ARG A 96 17.83 15.90 8.53
N LYS A 97 17.08 16.84 7.94
CA LYS A 97 17.48 18.26 7.85
C LYS A 97 17.35 19.03 9.17
N ARG A 98 16.71 18.46 10.18
CA ARG A 98 16.55 19.08 11.51
C ARG A 98 17.57 18.58 12.53
N LYS A 99 18.34 17.54 12.19
CA LYS A 99 19.55 17.12 12.92
C LYS A 99 20.76 17.75 12.25
#